data_AF-A0A8J2HB13-F1
#
_entry.id   AF-A0A8J2HB13-F1
#
_cell.length_a   1.000
_cell.length_b   1.000
_cell.length_c   1.000
_cell.angle_alpha   90.00
_cell.angle_beta   90.00
_cell.angle_gamma   90.00
#
_symmetry.space_group_name_H-M   'P 1'
#
loop_
_entity.id
_entity.type
_entity.pdbx_description
1 polymer ?
#
loop_
_entity_poly.entity_id
_entity_poly.type
_entity_poly.pdbx_seq_one_letter_code
_entity_poly.pdbx_strand_id
1 'polypeptide(L)'
;MGPADGTCLLRLRVRHQRPQPEKQKTLSGIDDWYRRGVDTSKVAKKWKPGSCENCGAEDHIKKDCFDRPRKVGARWNNKNIAPNSFAQPSLSTDYDGKRDRWAGYDPAEHRAIVEEYQKIEDAKREIRAEKLNTGEDDGGQDSDKDEDKYVDEVDMPGTKVDSKQRITVRNLRIREDTAKYLRNLDPNSAYYDPKTRSMRDNPYDGKSAEVDYQGENFVRFTGDTSKHANAQLFAWDAYEKGVDVHLLAEPTKLELLKQEYDKKRDELKNEVKSSIIERYGGEEHLKQPDLDLVSAQSEHYVEYSRSGKVIKGQEKQIIRSRYEEDVFMHNHTSVWGSWWSKGQWGYKCCHSYSKNSYCTGEAGIAAAAEAAQNVTAPSRSGEVDEKEEPKKKSKKQKDESSSSDSSSSSEDEEDEEEKLENTSKSERKSSAKKEKRKRHKENLKHKKKLKRALKKEEEHQREVDRLMTIDERKRPYNSMYQVKEPTAEELEAFQMKRRLEEDPMLQFNLYLLISPGAFLPYS
;
A
#
# COMPACT_ATOMS: atom_id res chain seq x y z
N MET A 1 -54.01 -36.37 -58.45
CA MET A 1 -53.48 -36.68 -57.09
C MET A 1 -51.97 -36.55 -57.16
N GLY A 2 -51.35 -35.88 -56.19
CA GLY A 2 -49.92 -35.99 -55.93
C GLY A 2 -49.76 -36.39 -54.45
N PRO A 3 -48.97 -37.42 -54.11
CA PRO A 3 -48.74 -37.77 -52.72
C PRO A 3 -47.95 -36.64 -52.04
N ALA A 4 -48.52 -36.06 -50.98
CA ALA A 4 -47.76 -35.20 -50.08
C ALA A 4 -46.97 -36.13 -49.14
N ASP A 5 -45.77 -36.53 -49.55
CA ASP A 5 -44.98 -37.55 -48.87
C ASP A 5 -44.74 -37.21 -47.39
N GLY A 6 -45.43 -37.92 -46.50
CA GLY A 6 -45.55 -37.67 -45.06
C GLY A 6 -44.29 -37.91 -44.24
N THR A 7 -43.10 -37.66 -44.80
CA THR A 7 -41.82 -37.73 -44.11
C THR A 7 -41.64 -36.50 -43.21
N CYS A 8 -42.29 -36.53 -42.04
CA CYS A 8 -42.09 -35.58 -40.95
C CYS A 8 -40.67 -35.71 -40.37
N LEU A 9 -39.67 -35.22 -41.10
CA LEU A 9 -38.29 -35.09 -40.64
C LEU A 9 -38.27 -34.24 -39.37
N LEU A 10 -38.01 -34.89 -38.23
CA LEU A 10 -37.93 -34.28 -36.91
C LEU A 10 -36.76 -33.30 -36.86
N ARG A 11 -37.04 -32.06 -37.29
CA ARG A 11 -36.06 -31.00 -37.54
C ARG A 11 -35.37 -30.62 -36.22
N LEU A 12 -34.18 -31.17 -36.00
CA LEU A 12 -33.35 -31.07 -34.78
C LEU A 12 -33.27 -29.63 -34.27
N ARG A 13 -34.13 -29.29 -33.31
CA ARG A 13 -34.27 -27.94 -32.73
C ARG A 13 -34.68 -28.04 -31.27
N VAL A 14 -33.86 -27.48 -30.39
CA VAL A 14 -34.05 -27.42 -28.92
C VAL A 14 -35.19 -26.46 -28.51
N ARG A 15 -36.03 -26.01 -29.46
CA ARG A 15 -37.17 -25.11 -29.20
C ARG A 15 -38.19 -25.72 -28.22
N HIS A 16 -38.36 -27.03 -28.21
CA HIS A 16 -39.29 -27.74 -27.33
C HIS A 16 -38.81 -27.85 -25.88
N GLN A 17 -37.53 -27.57 -25.60
CA GLN A 17 -36.95 -27.49 -24.25
C GLN A 17 -36.93 -26.05 -23.70
N ARG A 18 -37.39 -25.06 -24.47
CA ARG A 18 -37.61 -23.71 -23.95
C ARG A 18 -38.84 -23.70 -23.02
N PRO A 19 -38.92 -22.75 -22.06
CA PRO A 19 -40.12 -22.58 -21.24
C PRO A 19 -41.39 -22.56 -22.08
N GLN A 20 -42.36 -23.41 -21.72
CA GLN A 20 -43.62 -23.57 -22.46
C GLN A 20 -44.58 -22.44 -22.09
N PRO A 21 -45.26 -21.79 -23.05
CA PRO A 21 -46.11 -20.63 -22.78
C PRO A 21 -47.28 -20.98 -21.83
N GLU A 22 -47.84 -22.18 -21.94
CA GLU A 22 -48.89 -22.71 -21.04
C GLU A 22 -48.47 -22.78 -19.56
N LYS A 23 -47.16 -22.81 -19.29
CA LYS A 23 -46.58 -22.84 -17.93
C LYS A 23 -46.05 -21.47 -17.48
N GLN A 24 -45.95 -20.51 -18.38
CA GLN A 24 -45.57 -19.13 -18.08
C GLN A 24 -46.80 -18.38 -17.56
N LYS A 25 -46.79 -18.05 -16.28
CA LYS A 25 -47.83 -17.19 -15.68
C LYS A 25 -47.59 -15.75 -16.14
N THR A 26 -48.65 -15.06 -16.56
CA THR A 26 -48.60 -13.61 -16.75
C THR A 26 -48.57 -12.94 -15.38
N LEU A 27 -47.44 -12.31 -15.06
CA LEU A 27 -47.23 -11.62 -13.79
C LEU A 27 -47.48 -10.11 -13.96
N SER A 28 -47.98 -9.47 -12.91
CA SER A 28 -48.06 -8.00 -12.82
C SER A 28 -46.65 -7.40 -12.68
N GLY A 29 -46.45 -6.17 -13.15
CA GLY A 29 -45.19 -5.44 -12.99
C GLY A 29 -44.89 -5.08 -11.53
N ILE A 30 -43.67 -4.61 -11.26
CA ILE A 30 -43.28 -4.17 -9.90
C ILE A 30 -44.02 -2.89 -9.47
N ASP A 31 -44.35 -2.02 -10.43
CA ASP A 31 -45.11 -0.79 -10.21
C ASP A 31 -46.64 -1.03 -10.14
N ASP A 32 -47.12 -2.21 -10.54
CA ASP A 32 -48.55 -2.55 -10.57
C ASP A 32 -49.07 -2.92 -9.17
N TRP A 33 -49.53 -1.94 -8.39
CA TRP A 33 -50.10 -2.17 -7.06
C TRP A 33 -51.57 -1.76 -6.90
N TYR A 34 -52.16 -2.21 -5.80
CA TYR A 34 -53.53 -1.88 -5.37
C TYR A 34 -53.68 -0.39 -5.10
N ARG A 35 -54.67 0.24 -5.74
CA ARG A 35 -54.93 1.68 -5.63
C ARG A 35 -55.43 2.02 -4.24
N ARG A 36 -54.62 2.70 -3.44
CA ARG A 36 -54.98 3.17 -2.09
C ARG A 36 -55.73 4.50 -2.16
N GLY A 37 -56.52 4.81 -1.13
CA GLY A 37 -57.33 6.03 -1.06
C GLY A 37 -58.74 5.88 -1.64
N VAL A 38 -59.36 7.01 -1.96
CA VAL A 38 -60.77 7.13 -2.38
C VAL A 38 -60.95 8.15 -3.51
N ASP A 39 -61.99 7.98 -4.33
CA ASP A 39 -62.34 8.80 -5.48
C ASP A 39 -62.95 10.15 -5.08
N THR A 40 -62.11 11.07 -4.58
CA THR A 40 -62.50 12.46 -4.22
C THR A 40 -63.14 13.24 -5.37
N SER A 41 -62.94 12.81 -6.63
CA SER A 41 -63.53 13.41 -7.83
C SER A 41 -65.04 13.21 -7.98
N LYS A 42 -65.65 12.22 -7.30
CA LYS A 42 -67.05 11.80 -7.54
C LYS A 42 -67.84 11.59 -6.24
N VAL A 43 -68.06 12.67 -5.48
CA VAL A 43 -68.87 12.63 -4.24
C VAL A 43 -70.37 12.72 -4.53
N ALA A 44 -71.14 11.69 -4.16
CA ALA A 44 -72.59 11.68 -4.29
C ALA A 44 -73.27 12.52 -3.18
N LYS A 45 -74.25 13.36 -3.55
CA LYS A 45 -74.99 14.23 -2.62
C LYS A 45 -76.29 13.61 -2.05
N LYS A 46 -76.68 12.43 -2.52
CA LYS A 46 -77.85 11.65 -2.07
C LYS A 46 -77.52 10.16 -2.10
N TRP A 47 -78.08 9.40 -1.16
CA TRP A 47 -77.96 7.94 -1.12
C TRP A 47 -78.67 7.33 -2.33
N LYS A 48 -78.06 6.30 -2.95
CA LYS A 48 -78.61 5.56 -4.08
C LYS A 48 -79.04 4.15 -3.66
N PRO A 49 -80.07 3.56 -4.28
CA PRO A 49 -80.38 2.15 -4.08
C PRO A 49 -79.17 1.29 -4.50
N GLY A 50 -78.77 0.36 -3.64
CA GLY A 50 -77.56 -0.47 -3.79
C GLY A 50 -76.37 0.02 -2.96
N SER A 51 -76.28 1.31 -2.62
CA SER A 51 -75.22 1.86 -1.77
C SER A 51 -75.32 1.37 -0.32
N CYS A 52 -74.17 1.29 0.36
CA CYS A 52 -74.06 0.96 1.78
C CYS A 52 -75.03 1.78 2.64
N GLU A 53 -75.82 1.12 3.49
CA GLU A 53 -76.80 1.82 4.34
C GLU A 53 -76.18 2.76 5.37
N ASN A 54 -74.92 2.52 5.74
CA ASN A 54 -74.23 3.27 6.79
C ASN A 54 -73.60 4.57 6.25
N CYS A 55 -72.71 4.45 5.26
CA CYS A 55 -71.90 5.55 4.73
C CYS A 55 -72.36 6.07 3.35
N GLY A 56 -73.13 5.30 2.59
CA GLY A 56 -73.62 5.69 1.26
C GLY A 56 -72.67 5.52 0.07
N ALA A 57 -71.48 4.94 0.26
CA ALA A 57 -70.62 4.49 -0.85
C ALA A 57 -71.21 3.26 -1.57
N GLU A 58 -70.84 3.04 -2.83
CA GLU A 58 -71.40 1.97 -3.68
C GLU A 58 -70.66 0.63 -3.60
N ASP A 59 -69.41 0.62 -3.15
CA ASP A 59 -68.49 -0.53 -3.41
C ASP A 59 -68.58 -1.67 -2.37
N HIS A 60 -69.26 -1.45 -1.24
CA HIS A 60 -69.26 -2.40 -0.11
C HIS A 60 -70.61 -2.46 0.63
N ILE A 61 -70.84 -3.58 1.32
CA ILE A 61 -72.06 -3.83 2.10
C ILE A 61 -71.90 -3.25 3.52
N LYS A 62 -73.01 -2.94 4.18
CA LYS A 62 -73.09 -2.41 5.55
C LYS A 62 -72.25 -3.18 6.60
N LYS A 63 -72.01 -4.49 6.41
CA LYS A 63 -71.21 -5.32 7.31
C LYS A 63 -69.71 -4.99 7.21
N ASP A 64 -69.25 -4.76 6.00
CA ASP A 64 -67.85 -4.58 5.60
C ASP A 64 -67.52 -3.08 5.47
N CYS A 65 -68.19 -2.26 6.27
CA CYS A 65 -68.14 -0.81 6.18
C CYS A 65 -66.99 -0.25 7.03
N PHE A 66 -66.03 0.38 6.36
CA PHE A 66 -64.90 1.07 7.00
C PHE A 66 -65.33 2.24 7.90
N ASP A 67 -66.53 2.76 7.65
CA ASP A 67 -67.12 3.89 8.36
C ASP A 67 -67.81 3.40 9.64
N ARG A 68 -67.53 4.04 10.78
CA ARG A 68 -68.06 3.67 12.10
C ARG A 68 -69.60 3.55 12.07
N PRO A 69 -70.22 2.47 12.60
CA PRO A 69 -71.68 2.28 12.55
C PRO A 69 -72.47 3.45 13.15
N ARG A 70 -73.31 4.07 12.32
CA ARG A 70 -74.13 5.25 12.66
C ARG A 70 -75.51 4.79 13.17
N LYS A 71 -76.01 5.40 14.26
CA LYS A 71 -77.35 5.10 14.81
C LYS A 71 -78.48 5.35 13.81
N VAL A 72 -78.30 6.32 12.92
CA VAL A 72 -79.13 6.53 11.73
C VAL A 72 -78.18 6.66 10.53
N GLY A 73 -78.16 5.66 9.66
CA GLY A 73 -77.26 5.57 8.52
C GLY A 73 -77.65 6.46 7.34
N ALA A 74 -76.73 6.55 6.37
CA ALA A 74 -76.88 7.31 5.11
C ALA A 74 -78.18 7.00 4.34
N ARG A 75 -78.71 5.77 4.44
CA ARG A 75 -79.97 5.35 3.80
C ARG A 75 -81.18 6.21 4.23
N TRP A 76 -81.21 6.66 5.48
CA TRP A 76 -82.30 7.48 6.03
C TRP A 76 -81.91 8.95 6.14
N ASN A 77 -80.65 9.23 6.48
CA ASN A 77 -80.09 10.57 6.56
C ASN A 77 -79.14 10.81 5.38
N ASN A 78 -79.57 11.60 4.38
CA ASN A 78 -78.73 12.05 3.25
C ASN A 78 -77.65 13.08 3.67
N LYS A 79 -76.87 12.77 4.73
CA LYS A 79 -75.82 13.61 5.31
C LYS A 79 -74.53 12.81 5.42
N ASN A 80 -73.40 13.46 5.11
CA ASN A 80 -72.05 12.89 5.18
C ASN A 80 -71.95 11.55 4.42
N ILE A 81 -72.20 11.58 3.11
CA ILE A 81 -72.00 10.42 2.23
C ILE A 81 -70.51 10.30 1.92
N ALA A 82 -69.97 9.09 2.05
CA ALA A 82 -68.57 8.81 1.72
C ALA A 82 -68.35 8.80 0.19
N PRO A 83 -67.17 9.22 -0.30
CA PRO A 83 -66.75 8.92 -1.68
C PRO A 83 -66.63 7.40 -1.87
N ASN A 84 -66.76 6.94 -3.11
CA ASN A 84 -66.41 5.56 -3.47
C ASN A 84 -64.88 5.36 -3.38
N SER A 85 -64.49 4.09 -3.30
CA SER A 85 -63.12 3.61 -3.35
C SER A 85 -62.73 3.19 -4.77
N PHE A 86 -61.42 3.21 -5.06
CA PHE A 86 -60.92 2.79 -6.37
C PHE A 86 -61.25 1.32 -6.66
N ALA A 87 -61.74 1.03 -7.86
CA ALA A 87 -61.85 -0.34 -8.36
C ALA A 87 -60.46 -0.99 -8.43
N GLN A 88 -60.31 -2.15 -7.78
CA GLN A 88 -59.01 -2.79 -7.59
C GLN A 88 -58.67 -3.75 -8.75
N PRO A 89 -57.44 -3.72 -9.30
CA PRO A 89 -56.99 -4.67 -10.30
C PRO A 89 -56.76 -6.07 -9.70
N SER A 90 -57.00 -7.12 -10.49
CA SER A 90 -56.70 -8.50 -10.12
C SER A 90 -55.21 -8.82 -10.36
N LEU A 91 -54.35 -8.47 -9.41
CA LEU A 91 -52.90 -8.59 -9.53
C LEU A 91 -52.41 -10.04 -9.35
N SER A 92 -51.63 -10.53 -10.31
CA SER A 92 -51.03 -11.86 -10.31
C SER A 92 -49.53 -11.79 -10.00
N THR A 93 -49.17 -11.53 -8.75
CA THR A 93 -47.77 -11.44 -8.31
C THR A 93 -47.20 -12.77 -7.80
N ASP A 94 -45.87 -12.88 -7.85
CA ASP A 94 -45.09 -14.03 -7.37
C ASP A 94 -45.01 -14.14 -5.84
N TYR A 95 -44.33 -15.18 -5.33
CA TYR A 95 -44.16 -15.43 -3.89
C TYR A 95 -43.52 -14.24 -3.16
N ASP A 96 -42.51 -13.62 -3.79
CA ASP A 96 -41.78 -12.46 -3.25
C ASP A 96 -42.58 -11.17 -3.45
N GLY A 97 -43.13 -10.92 -4.64
CA GLY A 97 -43.99 -9.75 -4.91
C GLY A 97 -45.29 -9.70 -4.08
N LYS A 98 -45.69 -10.80 -3.43
CA LYS A 98 -46.78 -10.85 -2.43
C LYS A 98 -46.33 -10.55 -1.00
N ARG A 99 -45.02 -10.53 -0.75
CA ARG A 99 -44.40 -10.30 0.56
C ARG A 99 -43.45 -9.11 0.60
N ASP A 100 -43.23 -8.45 -0.53
CA ASP A 100 -42.40 -7.25 -0.58
C ASP A 100 -42.97 -6.20 0.38
N ARG A 101 -42.12 -5.78 1.32
CA ARG A 101 -42.43 -4.78 2.33
C ARG A 101 -42.62 -3.39 1.69
N TRP A 102 -42.07 -3.19 0.50
CA TRP A 102 -42.13 -1.93 -0.26
C TRP A 102 -43.16 -1.98 -1.40
N ALA A 103 -44.07 -2.96 -1.42
CA ALA A 103 -45.12 -3.07 -2.43
C ALA A 103 -46.05 -1.83 -2.41
N GLY A 104 -45.98 -1.02 -3.46
CA GLY A 104 -46.67 0.28 -3.56
C GLY A 104 -45.97 1.44 -2.85
N TYR A 105 -44.65 1.41 -2.73
CA TYR A 105 -43.85 2.54 -2.29
C TYR A 105 -43.75 3.62 -3.39
N ASP A 106 -44.12 4.86 -3.08
CA ASP A 106 -43.98 5.99 -4.01
C ASP A 106 -42.54 6.52 -3.99
N PRO A 107 -41.79 6.50 -5.11
CA PRO A 107 -40.39 6.98 -5.15
C PRO A 107 -40.21 8.47 -4.80
N ALA A 108 -41.31 9.24 -4.74
CA ALA A 108 -41.31 10.61 -4.26
C ALA A 108 -41.06 10.72 -2.74
N GLU A 109 -41.46 9.72 -1.94
CA GLU A 109 -41.26 9.73 -0.48
C GLU A 109 -39.77 9.69 -0.11
N HIS A 110 -38.92 9.10 -0.96
CA HIS A 110 -37.46 9.07 -0.77
C HIS A 110 -36.84 10.48 -0.72
N ARG A 111 -37.54 11.51 -1.22
CA ARG A 111 -37.08 12.90 -1.13
C ARG A 111 -37.06 13.41 0.31
N ALA A 112 -38.00 12.99 1.15
CA ALA A 112 -38.00 13.37 2.57
C ALA A 112 -36.73 12.88 3.29
N ILE A 113 -36.28 11.66 2.97
CA ILE A 113 -35.01 11.11 3.47
C ILE A 113 -33.82 11.96 2.99
N VAL A 114 -33.79 12.36 1.72
CA VAL A 114 -32.73 13.23 1.18
C VAL A 114 -32.72 14.60 1.87
N GLU A 115 -33.89 15.19 2.15
CA GLU A 115 -34.01 16.44 2.90
C GLU A 115 -33.58 16.30 4.38
N GLU A 116 -33.79 15.15 5.01
CA GLU A 116 -33.27 14.86 6.36
C GLU A 116 -31.73 14.78 6.35
N TYR A 117 -31.13 14.10 5.37
CA TYR A 117 -29.68 14.05 5.21
C TYR A 117 -29.09 15.44 4.90
N GLN A 118 -29.75 16.27 4.09
CA GLN A 118 -29.34 17.65 3.84
C GLN A 118 -29.30 18.49 5.13
N LYS A 119 -30.36 18.42 5.96
CA LYS A 119 -30.40 19.11 7.26
C LYS A 119 -29.28 18.64 8.20
N ILE A 120 -28.92 17.35 8.15
CA ILE A 120 -27.79 16.78 8.91
C ILE A 120 -26.44 17.27 8.38
N GLU A 121 -26.28 17.45 7.06
CA GLU A 121 -25.04 17.99 6.46
C GLU A 121 -24.88 19.49 6.71
N ASP A 122 -25.97 20.27 6.66
CA ASP A 122 -25.97 21.69 6.99
C ASP A 122 -25.65 21.90 8.48
N ALA A 123 -26.29 21.16 9.39
CA ALA A 123 -25.96 21.21 10.82
C ALA A 123 -24.50 20.77 11.12
N LYS A 124 -23.95 19.80 10.38
CA LYS A 124 -22.52 19.44 10.46
C LYS A 124 -21.61 20.57 9.96
N ARG A 125 -22.05 21.35 8.96
CA ARG A 125 -21.32 22.51 8.43
C ARG A 125 -21.36 23.66 9.43
N GLU A 126 -22.51 23.90 10.07
CA GLU A 126 -22.68 24.86 11.16
C GLU A 126 -21.78 24.51 12.35
N ILE A 127 -21.84 23.28 12.87
CA ILE A 127 -20.96 22.81 13.97
C ILE A 127 -19.47 22.95 13.61
N ARG A 128 -19.08 22.73 12.34
CA ARG A 128 -17.69 22.96 11.89
C ARG A 128 -17.34 24.45 11.86
N ALA A 129 -18.25 25.31 11.40
CA ALA A 129 -18.05 26.76 11.40
C ALA A 129 -18.02 27.34 12.83
N GLU A 130 -18.86 26.84 13.74
CA GLU A 130 -18.84 27.21 15.16
C GLU A 130 -17.49 26.86 15.81
N LYS A 131 -16.96 25.64 15.59
CA LYS A 131 -15.63 25.25 16.08
C LYS A 131 -14.48 26.13 15.55
N LEU A 132 -14.55 26.52 14.27
CA LEU A 132 -13.59 27.47 13.69
C LEU A 132 -13.74 28.88 14.29
N ASN A 133 -14.96 29.28 14.68
CA ASN A 133 -15.25 30.56 15.30
C ASN A 133 -14.96 30.62 16.81
N THR A 134 -15.00 29.49 17.54
CA THR A 134 -14.66 29.46 18.98
C THR A 134 -13.16 29.54 19.25
N GLY A 135 -12.32 29.30 18.23
CA GLY A 135 -10.86 29.33 18.38
C GLY A 135 -10.29 28.15 19.15
N GLU A 136 -11.04 27.06 19.32
CA GLU A 136 -10.57 25.77 19.83
C GLU A 136 -9.85 24.95 18.72
N ASP A 137 -9.16 25.65 17.82
CA ASP A 137 -8.20 25.12 16.87
C ASP A 137 -6.81 25.18 17.54
N ASP A 138 -6.44 24.12 18.26
CA ASP A 138 -5.13 23.99 18.91
C ASP A 138 -4.05 23.96 17.82
N GLY A 139 -3.22 25.01 17.78
CA GLY A 139 -2.68 25.55 16.53
C GLY A 139 -1.78 24.61 15.70
N GLY A 140 -2.37 23.97 14.69
CA GLY A 140 -1.67 23.10 13.72
C GLY A 140 -1.05 23.83 12.53
N GLN A 141 -0.19 24.83 12.77
CA GLN A 141 0.60 25.52 11.72
C GLN A 141 2.10 25.50 12.03
N ASP A 142 2.62 24.29 12.31
CA ASP A 142 4.05 23.97 12.23
C ASP A 142 4.24 22.95 11.09
N SER A 143 5.16 23.21 10.16
CA SER A 143 5.28 22.35 8.96
C SER A 143 6.04 21.06 9.25
N ASP A 144 5.81 20.05 8.40
CA ASP A 144 6.67 18.87 8.27
C ASP A 144 6.64 17.84 9.43
N LYS A 145 5.52 17.76 10.19
CA LYS A 145 5.38 16.75 11.27
C LYS A 145 4.03 16.02 11.46
N ASP A 146 2.94 16.47 10.85
CA ASP A 146 1.59 15.93 11.11
C ASP A 146 0.98 15.06 9.98
N GLU A 147 1.75 14.66 8.95
CA GLU A 147 1.25 13.79 7.86
C GLU A 147 0.70 12.44 8.38
N ASP A 148 1.32 11.84 9.40
CA ASP A 148 0.85 10.59 10.01
C ASP A 148 -0.45 10.78 10.83
N LYS A 149 -0.70 11.97 11.37
CA LYS A 149 -1.78 12.24 12.33
C LYS A 149 -3.14 12.44 11.64
N TYR A 150 -3.14 13.10 10.47
CA TYR A 150 -4.35 13.31 9.68
C TYR A 150 -4.91 12.02 9.04
N VAL A 151 -4.13 10.94 9.03
CA VAL A 151 -4.55 9.63 8.47
C VAL A 151 -5.44 8.84 9.44
N ASP A 152 -5.27 8.98 10.75
CA ASP A 152 -6.01 8.21 11.76
C ASP A 152 -7.38 8.84 12.13
N GLU A 153 -7.58 10.16 11.95
CA GLU A 153 -8.86 10.83 12.27
C GLU A 153 -9.90 10.82 11.13
N VAL A 154 -9.47 10.60 9.88
CA VAL A 154 -10.38 10.37 8.76
C VAL A 154 -10.74 8.89 8.72
N ASP A 155 -11.78 8.49 9.46
CA ASP A 155 -12.39 7.16 9.39
C ASP A 155 -12.92 6.88 7.96
N MET A 156 -12.02 6.39 7.11
CA MET A 156 -12.28 6.14 5.70
C MET A 156 -13.33 5.02 5.59
N PRO A 157 -14.53 5.29 5.03
CA PRO A 157 -15.68 4.41 5.19
C PRO A 157 -15.40 3.00 4.63
N GLY A 158 -15.15 2.06 5.55
CA GLY A 158 -14.80 0.67 5.25
C GLY A 158 -13.62 0.10 6.03
N THR A 159 -12.76 0.91 6.66
CA THR A 159 -11.67 0.42 7.53
C THR A 159 -12.09 0.35 8.99
N LYS A 160 -12.55 -0.82 9.45
CA LYS A 160 -12.83 -1.04 10.88
C LYS A 160 -11.55 -0.97 11.71
N VAL A 161 -11.51 -0.05 12.67
CA VAL A 161 -10.48 -0.02 13.72
C VAL A 161 -10.91 -0.98 14.84
N ASP A 162 -10.49 -2.25 14.73
CA ASP A 162 -10.78 -3.28 15.73
C ASP A 162 -9.97 -3.02 17.01
N SER A 163 -10.54 -2.26 17.95
CA SER A 163 -9.89 -1.72 19.16
C SER A 163 -9.29 -2.74 20.16
N LYS A 164 -9.32 -4.04 19.86
CA LYS A 164 -8.61 -5.11 20.58
C LYS A 164 -7.25 -5.48 19.96
N GLN A 165 -7.01 -5.13 18.70
CA GLN A 165 -5.75 -5.36 18.01
C GLN A 165 -5.34 -4.03 17.38
N ARG A 166 -4.23 -3.43 17.82
CA ARG A 166 -3.77 -2.09 17.41
C ARG A 166 -3.12 -2.11 16.01
N ILE A 167 -3.81 -2.75 15.06
CA ILE A 167 -3.40 -3.08 13.71
C ILE A 167 -4.62 -2.79 12.81
N THR A 168 -4.53 -1.79 11.94
CA THR A 168 -5.57 -1.59 10.94
C THR A 168 -5.52 -2.72 9.91
N VAL A 169 -6.65 -3.40 9.69
CA VAL A 169 -6.77 -4.43 8.64
C VAL A 169 -6.85 -3.73 7.28
N ARG A 170 -5.70 -3.26 6.79
CA ARG A 170 -5.57 -2.67 5.46
C ARG A 170 -5.99 -3.70 4.42
N ASN A 171 -6.84 -3.29 3.47
CA ASN A 171 -7.25 -4.15 2.37
C ASN A 171 -6.03 -4.59 1.54
N LEU A 172 -5.78 -5.89 1.42
CA LEU A 172 -4.64 -6.44 0.67
C LEU A 172 -4.68 -6.14 -0.85
N ARG A 173 -5.82 -5.65 -1.36
CA ARG A 173 -5.93 -5.11 -2.71
C ARG A 173 -5.45 -3.65 -2.72
N ILE A 174 -4.29 -3.45 -3.34
CA ILE A 174 -3.83 -2.18 -3.92
C ILE A 174 -4.98 -1.56 -4.72
N ARG A 175 -5.32 -0.29 -4.48
CA ARG A 175 -6.48 0.38 -5.11
C ARG A 175 -6.13 1.04 -6.43
N GLU A 176 -4.86 1.37 -6.58
CA GLU A 176 -4.19 1.95 -7.72
C GLU A 176 -4.20 0.96 -8.91
N ASP A 177 -4.05 -0.33 -8.62
CA ASP A 177 -4.08 -1.43 -9.60
C ASP A 177 -5.51 -1.73 -10.08
N THR A 178 -5.92 -1.07 -11.17
CA THR A 178 -7.21 -1.34 -11.82
C THR A 178 -7.25 -2.75 -12.43
N ALA A 179 -8.17 -3.58 -11.93
CA ALA A 179 -8.32 -4.97 -12.36
C ALA A 179 -8.64 -5.10 -13.86
N LYS A 180 -8.05 -6.10 -14.53
CA LYS A 180 -8.13 -6.30 -16.00
C LYS A 180 -9.54 -6.19 -16.58
N TYR A 181 -10.53 -6.82 -15.95
CA TYR A 181 -11.94 -6.82 -16.39
C TYR A 181 -12.73 -5.53 -16.07
N LEU A 182 -12.12 -4.56 -15.38
CA LEU A 182 -12.67 -3.21 -15.19
C LEU A 182 -11.99 -2.19 -16.13
N ARG A 183 -11.02 -2.63 -16.94
CA ARG A 183 -10.24 -1.78 -17.84
C ARG A 183 -11.04 -1.35 -19.07
N ASN A 184 -11.98 -2.19 -19.50
CA ASN A 184 -13.11 -1.82 -20.35
C ASN A 184 -14.37 -2.53 -19.80
N LEU A 185 -15.50 -1.82 -19.74
CA LEU A 185 -16.79 -2.34 -19.26
C LEU A 185 -17.68 -2.85 -20.41
N ASP A 186 -17.31 -2.61 -21.66
CA ASP A 186 -18.03 -3.15 -22.83
C ASP A 186 -18.02 -4.69 -22.81
N PRO A 187 -19.17 -5.37 -22.86
CA PRO A 187 -19.24 -6.84 -22.75
C PRO A 187 -18.63 -7.58 -23.95
N ASN A 188 -18.38 -6.86 -25.05
CA ASN A 188 -17.77 -7.36 -26.28
C ASN A 188 -16.30 -6.93 -26.43
N SER A 189 -15.65 -6.52 -25.33
CA SER A 189 -14.22 -6.17 -25.31
C SER A 189 -13.33 -7.43 -25.18
N ALA A 190 -12.26 -7.40 -24.38
CA ALA A 190 -11.36 -8.53 -24.22
C ALA A 190 -11.89 -9.56 -23.20
N TYR A 191 -11.87 -10.84 -23.57
CA TYR A 191 -12.28 -11.91 -22.65
C TYR A 191 -11.29 -12.08 -21.48
N TYR A 192 -11.83 -12.08 -20.27
CA TYR A 192 -11.10 -12.35 -19.02
C TYR A 192 -11.57 -13.68 -18.43
N ASP A 193 -10.64 -14.62 -18.22
CA ASP A 193 -10.92 -15.83 -17.45
C ASP A 193 -10.76 -15.55 -15.94
N PRO A 194 -11.84 -15.56 -15.13
CA PRO A 194 -11.74 -15.36 -13.69
C PRO A 194 -11.00 -16.49 -12.96
N LYS A 195 -10.85 -17.69 -13.58
CA LYS A 195 -10.17 -18.83 -12.96
C LYS A 195 -8.65 -18.66 -12.99
N THR A 196 -8.05 -18.47 -14.17
CA THR A 196 -6.60 -18.20 -14.29
C THR A 196 -6.24 -16.74 -14.01
N ARG A 197 -7.22 -15.82 -13.99
CA ARG A 197 -7.04 -14.36 -13.94
C ARG A 197 -6.30 -13.80 -15.16
N SER A 198 -6.37 -14.49 -16.29
CA SER A 198 -5.77 -14.05 -17.56
C SER A 198 -6.74 -13.22 -18.39
N MET A 199 -6.25 -12.13 -19.01
CA MET A 199 -6.93 -11.44 -20.12
C MET A 199 -6.03 -11.57 -21.34
N ARG A 200 -6.53 -12.21 -22.40
CA ARG A 200 -5.68 -12.64 -23.50
C ARG A 200 -5.36 -11.48 -24.46
N ASP A 201 -6.40 -10.79 -24.88
CA ASP A 201 -6.38 -9.77 -25.93
C ASP A 201 -6.42 -8.36 -25.32
N ASN A 202 -6.26 -7.33 -26.15
CA ASN A 202 -6.23 -5.94 -25.70
C ASN A 202 -7.65 -5.42 -25.39
N PRO A 203 -7.97 -4.96 -24.15
CA PRO A 203 -9.27 -4.35 -23.84
C PRO A 203 -9.52 -3.00 -24.54
N TYR A 204 -8.47 -2.41 -25.12
CA TYR A 204 -8.48 -1.11 -25.80
C TYR A 204 -8.33 -1.20 -27.33
N ASP A 205 -8.74 -2.31 -27.95
CA ASP A 205 -8.70 -2.44 -29.42
C ASP A 205 -9.41 -1.26 -30.13
N GLY A 206 -8.85 -0.82 -31.25
CA GLY A 206 -9.26 0.39 -31.98
C GLY A 206 -8.88 1.74 -31.35
N LYS A 207 -8.24 1.79 -30.17
CA LYS A 207 -7.78 3.06 -29.54
C LYS A 207 -6.27 3.20 -29.63
N SER A 208 -5.79 4.27 -30.27
CA SER A 208 -4.35 4.54 -30.50
C SER A 208 -3.64 5.29 -29.35
N ALA A 209 -4.16 5.21 -28.13
CA ALA A 209 -3.54 5.82 -26.96
C ALA A 209 -2.45 4.90 -26.40
N GLU A 210 -1.40 5.47 -25.82
CA GLU A 210 -0.50 4.70 -24.96
C GLU A 210 -1.26 4.31 -23.68
N VAL A 211 -1.27 3.01 -23.38
CA VAL A 211 -2.00 2.41 -22.25
C VAL A 211 -1.13 1.35 -21.59
N ASP A 212 -1.12 1.37 -20.25
CA ASP A 212 -0.33 0.50 -19.37
C ASP A 212 -0.68 -1.00 -19.45
N TYR A 213 -1.74 -1.38 -20.17
CA TYR A 213 -2.07 -2.79 -20.41
C TYR A 213 -2.67 -3.03 -21.80
N GLN A 214 -1.94 -3.78 -22.63
CA GLN A 214 -2.28 -4.11 -24.02
C GLN A 214 -2.66 -5.60 -24.21
N GLY A 215 -3.10 -6.26 -23.14
CA GLY A 215 -3.38 -7.71 -23.12
C GLY A 215 -2.13 -8.56 -22.86
N GLU A 216 -2.32 -9.81 -22.43
CA GLU A 216 -1.19 -10.72 -22.17
C GLU A 216 -0.53 -11.26 -23.44
N ASN A 217 -1.25 -11.40 -24.55
CA ASN A 217 -0.63 -11.86 -25.81
C ASN A 217 0.53 -10.93 -26.22
N PHE A 218 0.37 -9.61 -26.08
CA PHE A 218 1.42 -8.64 -26.34
C PHE A 218 2.67 -8.93 -25.50
N VAL A 219 2.53 -8.93 -24.17
CA VAL A 219 3.66 -9.12 -23.23
C VAL A 219 4.36 -10.47 -23.42
N ARG A 220 3.61 -11.56 -23.66
CA ARG A 220 4.16 -12.93 -23.80
C ARG A 220 5.21 -13.09 -24.91
N PHE A 221 5.09 -12.33 -26.00
CA PHE A 221 6.04 -12.37 -27.14
C PHE A 221 7.11 -11.27 -27.10
N THR A 222 7.07 -10.37 -26.11
CA THR A 222 8.13 -9.37 -25.91
C THR A 222 9.35 -9.96 -25.19
N GLY A 223 10.52 -9.36 -25.41
CA GLY A 223 11.76 -9.75 -24.75
C GLY A 223 12.35 -11.07 -25.28
N ASP A 224 12.97 -11.83 -24.38
CA ASP A 224 13.85 -12.95 -24.74
C ASP A 224 13.14 -14.20 -25.26
N THR A 225 11.80 -14.30 -25.14
CA THR A 225 11.03 -15.39 -25.74
C THR A 225 11.23 -15.46 -27.26
N SER A 226 11.31 -14.29 -27.92
CA SER A 226 11.66 -14.17 -29.34
C SER A 226 13.09 -14.65 -29.64
N LYS A 227 14.08 -14.27 -28.81
CA LYS A 227 15.48 -14.67 -28.97
C LYS A 227 15.68 -16.17 -28.76
N HIS A 228 14.94 -16.76 -27.81
CA HIS A 228 14.92 -18.19 -27.51
C HIS A 228 14.27 -18.99 -28.64
N ALA A 229 13.12 -18.56 -29.16
CA ALA A 229 12.51 -19.16 -30.35
C ALA A 229 13.46 -19.13 -31.56
N ASN A 230 14.14 -18.00 -31.79
CA ASN A 230 15.16 -17.90 -32.85
C ASN A 230 16.41 -18.77 -32.59
N ALA A 231 16.72 -19.08 -31.32
CA ALA A 231 17.77 -20.05 -30.97
C ALA A 231 17.30 -21.51 -31.15
N GLN A 232 16.02 -21.79 -30.94
CA GLN A 232 15.40 -23.09 -31.17
C GLN A 232 15.29 -23.43 -32.66
N LEU A 233 14.91 -22.45 -33.49
CA LEU A 233 14.98 -22.56 -34.95
C LEU A 233 16.41 -22.85 -35.40
N PHE A 234 17.40 -22.09 -34.92
CA PHE A 234 18.82 -22.34 -35.18
C PHE A 234 19.29 -23.74 -34.73
N ALA A 235 18.75 -24.28 -33.63
CA ALA A 235 19.03 -25.65 -33.18
C ALA A 235 18.59 -26.69 -34.23
N TRP A 236 17.35 -26.58 -34.71
CA TRP A 236 16.81 -27.48 -35.73
C TRP A 236 17.54 -27.32 -37.07
N ASP A 237 17.79 -26.09 -37.49
CA ASP A 237 18.62 -25.74 -38.65
C ASP A 237 20.03 -26.34 -38.60
N ALA A 238 20.65 -26.43 -37.43
CA ALA A 238 21.98 -27.02 -37.24
C ALA A 238 21.91 -28.56 -37.23
N TYR A 239 20.89 -29.12 -36.57
CA TYR A 239 20.64 -30.56 -36.50
C TYR A 239 20.36 -31.18 -37.87
N GLU A 240 19.53 -30.54 -38.71
CA GLU A 240 19.30 -30.95 -40.10
C GLU A 240 20.57 -30.91 -40.96
N LYS A 241 21.52 -30.03 -40.62
CA LYS A 241 22.84 -29.92 -41.26
C LYS A 241 23.88 -30.89 -40.67
N GLY A 242 23.47 -31.79 -39.77
CA GLY A 242 24.30 -32.82 -39.15
C GLY A 242 25.15 -32.36 -37.96
N VAL A 243 24.90 -31.16 -37.43
CA VAL A 243 25.60 -30.62 -36.25
C VAL A 243 24.75 -30.89 -35.02
N ASP A 244 25.08 -31.95 -34.28
CA ASP A 244 24.33 -32.35 -33.08
C ASP A 244 24.58 -31.38 -31.92
N VAL A 245 23.61 -30.47 -31.74
CA VAL A 245 23.57 -29.43 -30.71
C VAL A 245 22.11 -29.21 -30.32
N HIS A 246 21.77 -29.38 -29.04
CA HIS A 246 20.40 -29.28 -28.55
C HIS A 246 20.24 -28.17 -27.50
N LEU A 247 19.27 -27.27 -27.71
CA LEU A 247 19.06 -26.05 -26.92
C LEU A 247 18.93 -26.26 -25.40
N LEU A 248 18.34 -27.38 -24.97
CA LEU A 248 18.16 -27.70 -23.55
C LEU A 248 19.29 -28.55 -22.94
N ALA A 249 20.15 -29.16 -23.77
CA ALA A 249 21.23 -30.03 -23.31
C ALA A 249 22.60 -29.33 -23.33
N GLU A 250 22.85 -28.51 -24.36
CA GLU A 250 24.09 -27.76 -24.56
C GLU A 250 23.82 -26.27 -24.85
N PRO A 251 23.06 -25.55 -23.99
CA PRO A 251 22.59 -24.19 -24.27
C PRO A 251 23.71 -23.20 -24.59
N THR A 252 24.82 -23.26 -23.86
CA THR A 252 25.98 -22.35 -24.02
C THR A 252 26.77 -22.62 -25.32
N LYS A 253 26.92 -23.90 -25.71
CA LYS A 253 27.51 -24.31 -26.99
C LYS A 253 26.67 -23.80 -28.15
N LEU A 254 25.33 -23.96 -28.07
CA LEU A 254 24.41 -23.41 -29.05
C LEU A 254 24.52 -21.88 -29.12
N GLU A 255 24.53 -21.20 -27.98
CA GLU A 255 24.60 -19.74 -27.95
C GLU A 255 25.89 -19.20 -28.58
N LEU A 256 27.05 -19.81 -28.29
CA LEU A 256 28.32 -19.44 -28.92
C LEU A 256 28.28 -19.68 -30.44
N LEU A 257 27.78 -20.84 -30.89
CA LEU A 257 27.60 -21.13 -32.32
C LEU A 257 26.62 -20.18 -33.00
N LYS A 258 25.58 -19.74 -32.29
CA LYS A 258 24.61 -18.74 -32.76
C LYS A 258 25.25 -17.35 -32.86
N GLN A 259 26.05 -16.93 -31.86
CA GLN A 259 26.79 -15.66 -31.91
C GLN A 259 27.83 -15.65 -33.04
N GLU A 260 28.49 -16.78 -33.31
CA GLU A 260 29.34 -16.94 -34.50
C GLU A 260 28.53 -16.90 -35.81
N TYR A 261 27.38 -17.56 -35.86
CA TYR A 261 26.50 -17.54 -37.03
C TYR A 261 25.93 -16.14 -37.30
N ASP A 262 25.53 -15.39 -36.28
CA ASP A 262 25.08 -14.01 -36.38
C ASP A 262 26.18 -13.11 -36.99
N LYS A 263 27.44 -13.24 -36.51
CA LYS A 263 28.62 -12.55 -37.09
C LYS A 263 28.84 -12.93 -38.56
N LYS A 264 28.98 -14.23 -38.85
CA LYS A 264 29.22 -14.77 -40.20
C LYS A 264 28.11 -14.41 -41.18
N ARG A 265 26.85 -14.38 -40.73
CA ARG A 265 25.70 -13.91 -41.51
C ARG A 265 25.81 -12.42 -41.81
N ASP A 266 26.27 -11.61 -40.87
CA ASP A 266 26.35 -10.15 -41.06
C ASP A 266 27.59 -9.74 -41.87
N GLU A 267 28.66 -10.53 -41.83
CA GLU A 267 29.77 -10.55 -42.79
C GLU A 267 29.24 -10.87 -44.21
N LEU A 268 28.55 -12.00 -44.39
CA LEU A 268 27.93 -12.40 -45.67
C LEU A 268 26.92 -11.36 -46.19
N LYS A 269 26.14 -10.69 -45.32
CA LYS A 269 25.27 -9.57 -45.73
C LYS A 269 26.08 -8.41 -46.31
N ASN A 270 27.29 -8.15 -45.81
CA ASN A 270 28.14 -7.07 -46.30
C ASN A 270 28.82 -7.44 -47.62
N GLU A 271 29.22 -8.71 -47.82
CA GLU A 271 29.68 -9.24 -49.11
C GLU A 271 28.56 -9.24 -50.17
N VAL A 272 27.32 -9.56 -49.77
CA VAL A 272 26.14 -9.45 -50.64
C VAL A 272 25.86 -7.99 -51.00
N LYS A 273 26.02 -7.04 -50.06
CA LYS A 273 25.92 -5.60 -50.37
C LYS A 273 27.03 -5.16 -51.33
N SER A 274 28.29 -5.50 -51.08
CA SER A 274 29.40 -5.07 -51.94
C SER A 274 29.26 -5.65 -53.35
N SER A 275 28.96 -6.94 -53.49
CA SER A 275 28.75 -7.56 -54.79
C SER A 275 27.47 -7.10 -55.52
N ILE A 276 26.49 -6.51 -54.82
CA ILE A 276 25.39 -5.76 -55.45
C ILE A 276 25.89 -4.38 -55.94
N ILE A 277 26.62 -3.65 -55.08
CA ILE A 277 27.19 -2.33 -55.39
C ILE A 277 28.16 -2.41 -56.59
N GLU A 278 29.02 -3.42 -56.65
CA GLU A 278 29.96 -3.68 -57.75
C GLU A 278 29.23 -3.97 -59.09
N ARG A 279 28.04 -4.58 -59.04
CA ARG A 279 27.27 -4.97 -60.25
C ARG A 279 26.36 -3.87 -60.78
N TYR A 280 25.84 -3.01 -59.90
CA TYR A 280 24.81 -2.02 -60.25
C TYR A 280 25.27 -0.56 -60.05
N GLY A 281 26.42 -0.33 -59.41
CA GLY A 281 26.91 1.00 -59.02
C GLY A 281 26.19 1.57 -57.79
N GLY A 282 26.56 2.79 -57.39
CA GLY A 282 25.82 3.57 -56.38
C GLY A 282 26.53 3.87 -55.05
N GLU A 283 27.84 3.59 -54.89
CA GLU A 283 28.58 4.01 -53.68
C GLU A 283 28.45 5.50 -53.35
N GLU A 284 28.39 6.33 -54.40
CA GLU A 284 28.24 7.79 -54.33
C GLU A 284 26.92 8.23 -53.68
N HIS A 285 25.92 7.36 -53.60
CA HIS A 285 24.65 7.61 -52.93
C HIS A 285 24.56 6.96 -51.53
N LEU A 286 25.48 6.06 -51.19
CA LEU A 286 25.58 5.47 -49.84
C LEU A 286 26.40 6.35 -48.89
N LYS A 287 27.37 7.11 -49.41
CA LYS A 287 28.07 8.17 -48.69
C LYS A 287 27.15 9.39 -48.61
N GLN A 288 26.24 9.41 -47.63
CA GLN A 288 25.49 10.63 -47.32
C GLN A 288 26.51 11.76 -47.06
N PRO A 289 26.43 12.91 -47.76
CA PRO A 289 27.34 14.03 -47.51
C PRO A 289 27.15 14.55 -46.07
N ASP A 290 28.18 15.22 -45.55
CA ASP A 290 28.11 15.80 -44.20
C ASP A 290 26.87 16.68 -44.04
N LEU A 291 26.19 16.59 -42.89
CA LEU A 291 24.87 17.19 -42.68
C LEU A 291 24.85 18.71 -42.92
N ASP A 292 25.98 19.37 -42.71
CA ASP A 292 26.18 20.80 -42.94
C ASP A 292 26.22 21.14 -44.45
N LEU A 293 26.79 20.27 -45.29
CA LEU A 293 26.74 20.38 -46.75
C LEU A 293 25.34 20.07 -47.29
N VAL A 294 24.63 19.11 -46.70
CA VAL A 294 23.25 18.75 -47.13
C VAL A 294 22.24 19.83 -46.74
N SER A 295 22.39 20.44 -45.55
CA SER A 295 21.50 21.48 -45.05
C SER A 295 21.86 22.87 -45.59
N ALA A 296 23.10 23.06 -46.06
CA ALA A 296 23.67 24.35 -46.50
C ALA A 296 23.57 25.47 -45.44
N GLN A 297 23.42 25.12 -44.17
CA GLN A 297 23.30 26.04 -43.04
C GLN A 297 24.59 25.99 -42.22
N SER A 298 25.42 27.03 -42.34
CA SER A 298 26.65 27.20 -41.55
C SER A 298 26.41 27.71 -40.11
N GLU A 299 25.18 27.59 -39.61
CA GLU A 299 24.74 28.14 -38.32
C GLU A 299 24.26 27.00 -37.41
N HIS A 300 25.14 26.54 -36.51
CA HIS A 300 24.74 25.59 -35.47
C HIS A 300 23.75 26.26 -34.51
N TYR A 301 22.48 25.87 -34.58
CA TYR A 301 21.42 26.39 -33.73
C TYR A 301 21.58 25.90 -32.27
N VAL A 302 21.96 26.82 -31.38
CA VAL A 302 22.18 26.55 -29.95
C VAL A 302 21.00 27.08 -29.13
N GLU A 303 20.23 26.17 -28.54
CA GLU A 303 19.14 26.53 -27.63
C GLU A 303 19.67 26.77 -26.22
N TYR A 304 19.57 28.01 -25.72
CA TYR A 304 19.87 28.32 -24.33
C TYR A 304 18.62 28.23 -23.46
N SER A 305 18.73 27.53 -22.33
CA SER A 305 17.75 27.62 -21.23
C SER A 305 17.71 29.05 -20.66
N ARG A 306 16.61 29.38 -19.99
CA ARG A 306 16.44 30.62 -19.20
C ARG A 306 17.52 30.82 -18.10
N SER A 307 18.30 29.79 -17.80
CA SER A 307 19.43 29.82 -16.86
C SER A 307 20.81 29.78 -17.55
N GLY A 308 20.89 30.07 -18.86
CA GLY A 308 22.14 30.15 -19.63
C GLY A 308 22.81 28.82 -19.99
N LYS A 309 22.30 27.68 -19.49
CA LYS A 309 22.77 26.34 -19.90
C LYS A 309 22.21 25.98 -21.27
N VAL A 310 23.02 25.43 -22.17
CA VAL A 310 22.58 24.91 -23.46
C VAL A 310 21.69 23.65 -23.27
N ILE A 311 20.63 23.54 -24.08
CA ILE A 311 19.70 22.39 -24.12
C ILE A 311 19.90 21.58 -25.41
N LYS A 312 20.03 22.25 -26.56
CA LYS A 312 20.28 21.65 -27.89
C LYS A 312 21.39 22.40 -28.61
N GLY A 313 22.07 21.73 -29.54
CA GLY A 313 23.17 22.32 -30.33
C GLY A 313 24.56 22.21 -29.69
N GLN A 314 24.70 21.56 -28.53
CA GLN A 314 26.01 21.12 -28.05
C GLN A 314 26.44 19.85 -28.77
N GLU A 315 27.56 19.92 -29.48
CA GLU A 315 28.29 18.75 -29.94
C GLU A 315 28.67 17.85 -28.75
N LYS A 316 28.73 16.54 -28.97
CA LYS A 316 29.17 15.60 -27.93
C LYS A 316 30.66 15.82 -27.68
N GLN A 317 30.99 16.53 -26.61
CA GLN A 317 32.38 16.72 -26.19
C GLN A 317 33.10 15.37 -26.09
N ILE A 318 34.22 15.26 -26.80
CA ILE A 318 35.09 14.08 -26.76
C ILE A 318 35.54 13.92 -25.31
N ILE A 319 35.23 12.78 -24.70
CA ILE A 319 35.49 12.52 -23.28
C ILE A 319 37.01 12.34 -23.08
N ARG A 320 37.70 13.44 -22.79
CA ARG A 320 39.09 13.43 -22.32
C ARG A 320 39.08 13.01 -20.84
N SER A 321 40.08 12.26 -20.39
CA SER A 321 40.21 11.96 -18.97
C SER A 321 40.65 13.20 -18.17
N ARG A 322 40.72 13.07 -16.84
CA ARG A 322 41.16 14.14 -15.93
C ARG A 322 42.64 14.54 -16.13
N TYR A 323 43.41 13.74 -16.84
CA TYR A 323 44.84 13.93 -17.06
C TYR A 323 45.11 14.28 -18.51
N GLU A 324 46.16 15.07 -18.75
CA GLU A 324 46.63 15.36 -20.10
C GLU A 324 47.33 14.10 -20.67
N GLU A 325 46.57 13.34 -21.45
CA GLU A 325 47.07 12.23 -22.26
C GLU A 325 48.02 12.74 -23.36
N ASP A 326 49.00 11.91 -23.73
CA ASP A 326 50.00 12.16 -24.77
C ASP A 326 50.88 13.42 -24.60
N VAL A 327 51.15 13.82 -23.35
CA VAL A 327 52.15 14.87 -23.04
C VAL A 327 53.58 14.36 -23.24
N PHE A 328 54.12 14.62 -24.42
CA PHE A 328 55.49 14.30 -24.83
C PHE A 328 56.50 15.36 -24.38
N MET A 329 57.21 15.10 -23.29
CA MET A 329 58.33 15.95 -22.84
C MET A 329 59.56 15.78 -23.74
N HIS A 330 60.32 16.86 -23.97
CA HIS A 330 61.66 16.87 -24.57
C HIS A 330 61.89 15.96 -25.81
N ASN A 331 60.94 15.99 -26.75
CA ASN A 331 60.96 15.27 -28.04
C ASN A 331 61.01 13.73 -27.93
N HIS A 332 60.48 13.14 -26.85
CA HIS A 332 60.19 11.71 -26.82
C HIS A 332 58.91 11.39 -27.60
N THR A 333 58.84 10.24 -28.27
CA THR A 333 57.63 9.73 -28.94
C THR A 333 56.80 8.78 -28.06
N SER A 334 57.06 8.80 -26.74
CA SER A 334 56.36 7.98 -25.75
C SER A 334 56.27 8.73 -24.42
N VAL A 335 55.19 8.49 -23.65
CA VAL A 335 55.00 9.11 -22.33
C VAL A 335 55.96 8.49 -21.31
N TRP A 336 56.35 9.25 -20.28
CA TRP A 336 57.20 8.76 -19.18
C TRP A 336 56.52 7.60 -18.43
N GLY A 337 57.24 6.48 -18.23
CA GLY A 337 56.68 5.26 -17.65
C GLY A 337 56.17 4.25 -18.68
N SER A 338 56.28 4.54 -19.97
CA SER A 338 56.02 3.58 -21.06
C SER A 338 57.03 2.43 -21.15
N TRP A 339 58.12 2.48 -20.36
CA TRP A 339 59.13 1.44 -20.24
C TRP A 339 59.48 1.17 -18.78
N TRP A 340 59.80 -0.09 -18.45
CA TRP A 340 60.16 -0.56 -17.11
C TRP A 340 61.28 -1.60 -17.19
N SER A 341 62.33 -1.43 -16.39
CA SER A 341 63.43 -2.41 -16.29
C SER A 341 64.16 -2.27 -14.96
N LYS A 342 64.57 -3.39 -14.36
CA LYS A 342 65.38 -3.49 -13.12
C LYS A 342 64.96 -2.54 -11.97
N GLY A 343 63.65 -2.31 -11.81
CA GLY A 343 63.11 -1.46 -10.74
C GLY A 343 62.98 0.02 -11.07
N GLN A 344 63.26 0.44 -12.32
CA GLN A 344 63.16 1.82 -12.77
C GLN A 344 62.24 1.99 -13.98
N TRP A 345 61.46 3.07 -13.95
CA TRP A 345 60.63 3.53 -15.06
C TRP A 345 61.44 4.40 -16.05
N GLY A 346 61.07 4.38 -17.32
CA GLY A 346 61.72 5.15 -18.38
C GLY A 346 60.81 5.43 -19.57
N TYR A 347 61.42 5.93 -20.65
CA TYR A 347 60.77 6.17 -21.94
C TYR A 347 60.96 4.98 -22.89
N LYS A 348 59.90 4.50 -23.55
CA LYS A 348 59.95 3.38 -24.51
C LYS A 348 60.77 3.69 -25.76
N CYS A 349 60.73 4.93 -26.24
CA CYS A 349 61.44 5.34 -27.45
C CYS A 349 62.98 5.43 -27.32
N CYS A 350 63.51 5.54 -26.09
CA CYS A 350 64.93 5.79 -25.84
C CYS A 350 65.54 5.01 -24.67
N HIS A 351 64.75 4.15 -23.98
CA HIS A 351 65.09 3.35 -22.79
C HIS A 351 65.75 4.12 -21.61
N SER A 352 65.71 5.45 -21.63
CA SER A 352 66.35 6.32 -20.65
C SER A 352 65.54 6.43 -19.35
N TYR A 353 66.16 6.11 -18.21
CA TYR A 353 65.58 6.22 -16.86
C TYR A 353 65.64 7.66 -16.27
N SER A 354 65.63 8.70 -17.12
CA SER A 354 65.68 10.10 -16.69
C SER A 354 64.50 10.88 -17.28
N LYS A 355 63.67 11.47 -16.41
CA LYS A 355 62.38 12.06 -16.82
C LYS A 355 62.50 13.27 -17.75
N ASN A 356 63.59 14.03 -17.65
CA ASN A 356 63.81 15.28 -18.40
C ASN A 356 65.04 15.26 -19.31
N SER A 357 65.60 14.08 -19.63
CA SER A 357 66.60 13.98 -20.71
C SER A 357 65.92 14.08 -22.07
N TYR A 358 66.57 14.72 -23.05
CA TYR A 358 66.15 14.63 -24.46
C TYR A 358 66.24 13.18 -24.97
N CYS A 359 65.41 12.81 -25.95
CA CYS A 359 65.43 11.46 -26.52
C CYS A 359 66.71 11.25 -27.38
N THR A 360 67.43 10.17 -27.10
CA THR A 360 68.66 9.71 -27.78
C THR A 360 68.40 8.82 -29.01
N GLY A 361 67.15 8.67 -29.44
CA GLY A 361 66.71 7.71 -30.45
C GLY A 361 67.09 6.26 -30.16
N GLU A 362 67.11 5.46 -31.22
CA GLU A 362 67.53 4.05 -31.21
C GLU A 362 68.99 3.87 -30.73
N ALA A 363 69.84 4.90 -30.90
CA ALA A 363 71.21 4.90 -30.38
C ALA A 363 71.27 4.78 -28.84
N GLY A 364 70.26 5.29 -28.13
CA GLY A 364 70.12 5.08 -26.68
C GLY A 364 69.87 3.61 -26.31
N ILE A 365 69.14 2.88 -27.16
CA ILE A 365 68.84 1.44 -26.99
C ILE A 365 70.10 0.61 -27.27
N ALA A 366 70.85 0.94 -28.34
CA ALA A 366 72.11 0.30 -28.66
C ALA A 366 73.15 0.46 -27.53
N ALA A 367 73.40 1.69 -27.08
CA ALA A 367 74.33 1.97 -25.99
C ALA A 367 73.93 1.30 -24.67
N ALA A 368 72.62 1.20 -24.38
CA ALA A 368 72.13 0.48 -23.21
C ALA A 368 72.32 -1.06 -23.31
N ALA A 369 72.25 -1.63 -24.51
CA ALA A 369 72.52 -3.04 -24.76
C ALA A 369 74.02 -3.36 -24.62
N GLU A 370 74.90 -2.54 -25.19
CA GLU A 370 76.36 -2.65 -25.05
C GLU A 370 76.80 -2.51 -23.59
N ALA A 371 76.25 -1.51 -22.87
CA ALA A 371 76.49 -1.33 -21.44
C ALA A 371 76.01 -2.51 -20.59
N ALA A 372 74.96 -3.23 -21.02
CA ALA A 372 74.49 -4.44 -20.33
C ALA A 372 75.41 -5.66 -20.53
N GLN A 373 76.08 -5.77 -21.68
CA GLN A 373 77.01 -6.88 -21.98
C GLN A 373 78.34 -6.75 -21.22
N ASN A 374 78.82 -5.53 -21.00
CA ASN A 374 80.09 -5.27 -20.30
C ASN A 374 80.09 -5.54 -18.78
N VAL A 375 79.00 -6.07 -18.20
CA VAL A 375 78.84 -6.27 -16.74
C VAL A 375 78.90 -7.74 -16.32
N THR A 376 79.01 -8.70 -17.26
CA THR A 376 78.83 -10.15 -16.97
C THR A 376 80.06 -11.03 -17.15
N ALA A 377 81.04 -10.95 -16.24
CA ALA A 377 81.96 -12.06 -15.85
C ALA A 377 82.85 -11.67 -14.63
N PRO A 378 83.35 -12.61 -13.80
CA PRO A 378 82.56 -13.60 -13.04
C PRO A 378 83.02 -13.77 -11.56
N SER A 379 82.15 -14.32 -10.70
CA SER A 379 82.54 -14.92 -9.41
C SER A 379 81.62 -16.12 -9.05
N ARG A 380 81.90 -16.88 -7.97
CA ARG A 380 81.70 -18.34 -7.91
C ARG A 380 81.25 -18.86 -6.51
N SER A 381 80.70 -20.10 -6.47
CA SER A 381 80.08 -20.84 -5.32
C SER A 381 78.71 -20.27 -4.86
N GLY A 382 77.73 -21.03 -4.34
CA GLY A 382 77.70 -22.40 -3.75
C GLY A 382 77.57 -22.33 -2.22
N GLU A 383 76.72 -23.07 -1.49
CA GLU A 383 75.93 -24.29 -1.80
C GLU A 383 74.81 -24.57 -0.72
N VAL A 384 73.82 -25.45 -1.02
CA VAL A 384 72.90 -26.26 -0.15
C VAL A 384 71.84 -25.63 0.81
N ASP A 385 70.70 -26.33 0.91
CA ASP A 385 69.52 -26.22 1.81
C ASP A 385 69.74 -26.41 3.34
N GLU A 386 68.75 -26.05 4.18
CA GLU A 386 68.01 -27.05 4.99
C GLU A 386 66.63 -26.55 5.52
N LYS A 387 65.87 -27.40 6.21
CA LYS A 387 64.51 -27.16 6.78
C LYS A 387 64.48 -27.39 8.30
N GLU A 388 63.60 -26.70 9.04
CA GLU A 388 62.60 -27.32 9.96
C GLU A 388 61.65 -26.30 10.65
N GLU A 389 60.52 -26.77 11.20
CA GLU A 389 59.72 -26.07 12.23
C GLU A 389 60.21 -26.46 13.64
N PRO A 390 59.93 -25.66 14.69
CA PRO A 390 59.02 -26.20 15.72
C PRO A 390 58.01 -25.20 16.34
N LYS A 391 57.12 -25.71 17.20
CA LYS A 391 55.90 -25.04 17.72
C LYS A 391 55.88 -24.87 19.26
N LYS A 392 54.90 -24.10 19.79
CA LYS A 392 54.40 -23.96 21.20
C LYS A 392 55.24 -23.05 22.11
N LYS A 393 54.79 -22.46 23.26
CA LYS A 393 53.65 -22.54 24.23
C LYS A 393 53.57 -21.15 24.97
N SER A 394 52.61 -20.63 25.76
CA SER A 394 51.18 -20.85 26.12
C SER A 394 50.71 -19.77 27.16
N LYS A 395 49.42 -19.78 27.59
CA LYS A 395 48.68 -18.85 28.51
C LYS A 395 48.04 -17.64 27.78
N LYS A 396 46.73 -17.31 27.89
CA LYS A 396 45.52 -17.82 28.59
C LYS A 396 45.34 -17.58 30.12
N GLN A 397 44.45 -16.62 30.43
CA GLN A 397 43.43 -16.54 31.50
C GLN A 397 42.52 -15.31 31.14
N LYS A 398 41.17 -15.22 31.22
CA LYS A 398 40.07 -15.85 32.03
C LYS A 398 40.16 -15.48 33.53
N ASP A 399 39.13 -14.96 34.23
CA ASP A 399 37.64 -15.02 34.13
C ASP A 399 36.97 -13.69 34.64
N GLU A 400 35.86 -13.15 34.09
CA GLU A 400 34.39 -13.30 34.36
C GLU A 400 33.73 -12.47 35.52
N SER A 401 32.46 -12.03 35.33
CA SER A 401 31.47 -11.52 36.34
C SER A 401 31.68 -10.15 37.04
N SER A 402 30.68 -9.38 37.53
CA SER A 402 29.21 -9.28 37.24
C SER A 402 28.51 -8.05 37.92
N SER A 403 27.49 -7.48 37.25
CA SER A 403 26.21 -6.90 37.75
C SER A 403 26.10 -5.83 38.88
N SER A 404 25.14 -4.89 38.68
CA SER A 404 24.25 -4.20 39.67
C SER A 404 24.86 -3.18 40.67
N ASP A 405 24.23 -2.06 41.08
CA ASP A 405 22.95 -1.44 40.65
C ASP A 405 22.79 0.08 41.03
N SER A 406 21.82 0.74 40.38
CA SER A 406 20.93 1.85 40.83
C SER A 406 21.41 3.25 41.32
N SER A 407 20.86 4.30 40.66
CA SER A 407 20.31 5.63 41.13
C SER A 407 20.81 6.28 42.46
N SER A 408 21.00 7.61 42.64
CA SER A 408 20.64 8.87 41.92
C SER A 408 21.52 10.04 42.49
N SER A 409 21.39 11.37 42.27
CA SER A 409 20.36 12.24 41.62
C SER A 409 20.86 13.67 41.30
N SER A 410 20.16 14.32 40.35
CA SER A 410 19.79 15.76 40.19
C SER A 410 20.39 16.91 41.04
N GLU A 411 20.80 17.97 40.32
CA GLU A 411 20.73 19.43 40.61
C GLU A 411 21.63 19.99 41.76
N ASP A 412 22.65 20.82 41.48
CA ASP A 412 22.65 22.26 41.06
C ASP A 412 22.27 23.20 42.24
N GLU A 413 23.22 23.98 42.79
CA GLU A 413 23.48 25.42 42.52
C GLU A 413 22.30 26.34 42.97
N GLU A 414 22.45 27.43 43.74
CA GLU A 414 23.58 28.30 44.12
C GLU A 414 23.44 28.76 45.60
N ASP A 415 24.48 29.33 46.24
CA ASP A 415 24.32 30.24 47.40
C ASP A 415 25.60 31.12 47.65
N GLU A 416 25.40 32.29 48.29
CA GLU A 416 26.31 33.44 48.58
C GLU A 416 26.21 34.64 47.60
N GLU A 417 25.90 35.88 48.01
CA GLU A 417 26.41 36.58 49.21
C GLU A 417 25.39 37.58 49.84
N GLU A 418 25.85 38.40 50.80
CA GLU A 418 25.07 39.26 51.72
C GLU A 418 24.26 40.43 51.05
N LYS A 419 23.36 41.22 51.69
CA LYS A 419 23.38 41.75 53.08
C LYS A 419 22.07 42.47 53.51
N LEU A 420 22.01 42.78 54.83
CA LEU A 420 21.21 43.80 55.55
C LEU A 420 19.80 43.48 56.15
N GLU A 421 19.55 44.23 57.23
CA GLU A 421 18.31 44.54 57.99
C GLU A 421 17.51 43.43 58.72
N ASN A 422 17.91 43.21 59.99
CA ASN A 422 17.23 42.34 60.96
C ASN A 422 16.02 43.02 61.67
N THR A 423 14.96 43.39 60.95
CA THR A 423 13.70 43.89 61.58
C THR A 423 12.47 43.04 61.28
N SER A 424 12.40 42.31 60.15
CA SER A 424 11.21 41.51 59.78
C SER A 424 11.20 40.06 60.29
N LYS A 425 12.21 39.65 61.09
CA LYS A 425 12.52 38.23 61.40
C LYS A 425 11.50 37.54 62.33
N SER A 426 10.70 38.30 63.08
CA SER A 426 9.64 37.77 63.96
C SER A 426 8.40 37.35 63.16
N GLU A 427 7.86 38.26 62.34
CA GLU A 427 6.63 38.02 61.58
C GLU A 427 6.83 36.94 60.51
N ARG A 428 7.96 36.95 59.79
CA ARG A 428 8.33 35.90 58.81
C ARG A 428 8.44 34.51 59.46
N LYS A 429 8.90 34.40 60.71
CA LYS A 429 8.87 33.13 61.47
C LYS A 429 7.45 32.71 61.84
N SER A 430 6.54 33.65 62.11
CA SER A 430 5.13 33.36 62.40
C SER A 430 4.39 32.84 61.16
N SER A 431 4.60 33.46 59.98
CA SER A 431 3.94 33.07 58.72
C SER A 431 4.46 31.72 58.23
N ALA A 432 5.78 31.49 58.21
CA ALA A 432 6.37 30.21 57.82
C ALA A 432 5.92 29.06 58.74
N LYS A 433 5.78 29.30 60.06
CA LYS A 433 5.26 28.30 61.01
C LYS A 433 3.76 28.04 60.82
N LYS A 434 2.97 29.06 60.47
CA LYS A 434 1.55 28.95 60.10
C LYS A 434 1.38 28.16 58.79
N GLU A 435 2.28 28.33 57.82
CA GLU A 435 2.25 27.66 56.52
C GLU A 435 2.72 26.20 56.60
N LYS A 436 3.86 25.89 57.24
CA LYS A 436 4.25 24.49 57.51
C LYS A 436 3.15 23.73 58.26
N ARG A 437 2.42 24.40 59.16
CA ARG A 437 1.24 23.84 59.86
C ARG A 437 -0.01 23.69 58.95
N LYS A 438 -0.18 24.50 57.90
CA LYS A 438 -1.17 24.26 56.83
C LYS A 438 -0.78 23.03 55.99
N ARG A 439 0.41 23.04 55.37
CA ARG A 439 0.90 21.94 54.53
C ARG A 439 0.86 20.59 55.27
N HIS A 440 1.27 20.55 56.55
CA HIS A 440 1.16 19.34 57.38
C HIS A 440 -0.30 18.91 57.64
N LYS A 441 -1.24 19.85 57.83
CA LYS A 441 -2.67 19.57 57.98
C LYS A 441 -3.30 19.07 56.67
N GLU A 442 -2.85 19.57 55.52
CA GLU A 442 -3.25 19.09 54.20
C GLU A 442 -2.69 17.70 53.88
N ASN A 443 -1.41 17.44 54.16
CA ASN A 443 -0.82 16.11 54.03
C ASN A 443 -1.52 15.08 54.96
N LEU A 444 -1.94 15.48 56.18
CA LEU A 444 -2.78 14.62 57.02
C LEU A 444 -4.20 14.42 56.49
N LYS A 445 -4.81 15.41 55.80
CA LYS A 445 -6.11 15.23 55.14
C LYS A 445 -5.98 14.23 53.99
N HIS A 446 -5.02 14.45 53.09
CA HIS A 446 -4.77 13.60 51.93
C HIS A 446 -4.43 12.16 52.35
N LYS A 447 -3.48 11.95 53.29
CA LYS A 447 -3.21 10.59 53.84
C LYS A 447 -4.44 9.93 54.50
N LYS A 448 -5.33 10.69 55.14
CA LYS A 448 -6.60 10.16 55.68
C LYS A 448 -7.62 9.80 54.58
N LYS A 449 -7.68 10.58 53.50
CA LYS A 449 -8.53 10.28 52.34
C LYS A 449 -8.00 9.08 51.55
N LEU A 450 -6.70 9.03 51.24
CA LEU A 450 -6.05 7.89 50.58
C LEU A 450 -6.25 6.60 51.40
N LYS A 451 -6.11 6.64 52.72
CA LYS A 451 -6.45 5.48 53.58
C LYS A 451 -7.93 5.09 53.53
N ARG A 452 -8.85 6.03 53.27
CA ARG A 452 -10.28 5.74 53.04
C ARG A 452 -10.52 5.16 51.65
N ALA A 453 -9.83 5.64 50.61
CA ALA A 453 -9.88 5.10 49.26
C ALA A 453 -9.33 3.66 49.22
N LEU A 454 -8.16 3.41 49.82
CA LEU A 454 -7.60 2.06 49.98
C LEU A 454 -8.56 1.09 50.69
N LYS A 455 -9.28 1.54 51.73
CA LYS A 455 -10.29 0.70 52.41
C LYS A 455 -11.51 0.42 51.53
N LYS A 456 -12.04 1.43 50.83
CA LYS A 456 -13.12 1.25 49.84
C LYS A 456 -12.73 0.25 48.77
N GLU A 457 -11.51 0.36 48.23
CA GLU A 457 -11.03 -0.52 47.15
C GLU A 457 -10.89 -1.97 47.64
N GLU A 458 -10.55 -2.18 48.91
CA GLU A 458 -10.57 -3.49 49.55
C GLU A 458 -11.98 -4.07 49.74
N GLU A 459 -12.96 -3.21 50.01
CA GLU A 459 -14.37 -3.59 50.14
C GLU A 459 -14.99 -3.86 48.76
N HIS A 460 -14.59 -3.09 47.74
CA HIS A 460 -14.97 -3.27 46.34
C HIS A 460 -14.41 -4.58 45.77
N GLN A 461 -13.10 -4.85 45.92
CA GLN A 461 -12.48 -6.10 45.47
C GLN A 461 -13.16 -7.33 46.11
N ARG A 462 -13.42 -7.30 47.42
CA ARG A 462 -14.14 -8.39 48.10
C ARG A 462 -15.58 -8.60 47.60
N GLU A 463 -16.31 -7.54 47.25
CA GLU A 463 -17.66 -7.67 46.69
C GLU A 463 -17.62 -8.10 45.21
N VAL A 464 -16.58 -7.74 44.45
CA VAL A 464 -16.32 -8.27 43.10
C VAL A 464 -16.01 -9.77 43.17
N ASP A 465 -15.11 -10.22 44.05
CA ASP A 465 -14.81 -11.66 44.26
C ASP A 465 -16.09 -12.45 44.63
N ARG A 466 -16.93 -11.86 45.49
CA ARG A 466 -18.21 -12.41 45.92
C ARG A 466 -19.25 -12.45 44.80
N LEU A 467 -19.29 -11.45 43.92
CA LEU A 467 -20.15 -11.44 42.73
C LEU A 467 -19.65 -12.45 41.68
N MET A 468 -18.34 -12.57 41.50
CA MET A 468 -17.71 -13.50 40.55
C MET A 468 -17.91 -14.97 40.96
N THR A 469 -17.94 -15.27 42.26
CA THR A 469 -18.27 -16.60 42.80
C THR A 469 -19.77 -16.95 42.78
N ILE A 470 -20.65 -16.03 42.38
CA ILE A 470 -22.09 -16.28 42.19
C ILE A 470 -22.40 -16.51 40.71
N ASP A 471 -23.23 -17.51 40.40
CA ASP A 471 -23.75 -17.78 39.05
C ASP A 471 -24.30 -16.51 38.38
N GLU A 472 -23.99 -16.29 37.10
CA GLU A 472 -24.40 -15.10 36.35
C GLU A 472 -25.91 -14.82 36.43
N ARG A 473 -26.74 -15.87 36.37
CA ARG A 473 -28.21 -15.78 36.49
C ARG A 473 -28.73 -15.41 37.88
N LYS A 474 -27.89 -15.43 38.90
CA LYS A 474 -28.21 -15.08 40.31
C LYS A 474 -27.62 -13.72 40.73
N ARG A 475 -26.81 -13.08 39.87
CA ARG A 475 -26.26 -11.74 40.14
C ARG A 475 -27.39 -10.70 40.05
N PRO A 476 -27.49 -9.74 40.99
CA PRO A 476 -28.52 -8.71 40.93
C PRO A 476 -28.28 -7.79 39.72
N TYR A 477 -29.36 -7.35 39.09
CA TYR A 477 -29.29 -6.52 37.89
C TYR A 477 -28.54 -5.20 38.16
N ASN A 478 -27.73 -4.76 37.20
CA ASN A 478 -26.89 -3.57 37.27
C ASN A 478 -25.76 -3.58 38.34
N SER A 479 -25.38 -4.73 38.90
CA SER A 479 -24.33 -4.82 39.94
C SER A 479 -22.92 -4.40 39.51
N MET A 480 -22.61 -4.48 38.21
CA MET A 480 -21.27 -4.22 37.65
C MET A 480 -21.08 -2.80 37.10
N TYR A 481 -22.06 -1.89 37.26
CA TYR A 481 -22.05 -0.59 36.57
C TYR A 481 -22.22 0.59 37.54
N GLN A 482 -21.14 1.34 37.75
CA GLN A 482 -21.15 2.57 38.56
C GLN A 482 -20.84 3.78 37.67
N VAL A 483 -21.82 4.67 37.51
CA VAL A 483 -21.78 5.81 36.57
C VAL A 483 -21.07 7.02 37.20
N LYS A 484 -19.84 6.81 37.69
CA LYS A 484 -19.06 7.88 38.32
C LYS A 484 -17.57 7.77 38.02
N GLU A 485 -17.00 8.88 37.56
CA GLU A 485 -15.57 9.07 37.36
C GLU A 485 -14.78 8.84 38.68
N PRO A 486 -13.73 7.99 38.67
CA PRO A 486 -12.86 7.78 39.82
C PRO A 486 -12.11 9.05 40.20
N THR A 487 -12.01 9.35 41.50
CA THR A 487 -11.17 10.48 41.95
C THR A 487 -9.68 10.11 41.94
N ALA A 488 -8.78 11.10 41.85
CA ALA A 488 -7.33 10.86 41.80
C ALA A 488 -6.81 10.01 42.98
N GLU A 489 -7.37 10.19 44.18
CA GLU A 489 -7.02 9.43 45.39
C GLU A 489 -7.57 7.99 45.37
N GLU A 490 -8.55 7.71 44.51
CA GLU A 490 -9.10 6.37 44.24
C GLU A 490 -8.33 5.68 43.09
N LEU A 491 -7.87 6.43 42.08
CA LEU A 491 -6.93 5.94 41.05
C LEU A 491 -5.57 5.56 41.66
N GLU A 492 -5.02 6.37 42.56
CA GLU A 492 -3.80 6.07 43.32
C GLU A 492 -3.98 4.80 44.17
N ALA A 493 -5.12 4.67 44.87
CA ALA A 493 -5.44 3.48 45.66
C ALA A 493 -5.61 2.21 44.81
N PHE A 494 -6.17 2.33 43.60
CA PHE A 494 -6.29 1.24 42.64
C PHE A 494 -4.91 0.82 42.10
N GLN A 495 -4.07 1.77 41.66
CA GLN A 495 -2.71 1.49 41.18
C GLN A 495 -1.86 0.80 42.25
N MET A 496 -1.93 1.27 43.51
CA MET A 496 -1.24 0.67 44.66
C MET A 496 -1.75 -0.73 45.06
N LYS A 497 -2.89 -1.18 44.51
CA LYS A 497 -3.48 -2.50 44.78
C LYS A 497 -3.55 -3.43 43.57
N ARG A 498 -3.33 -2.91 42.35
CA ARG A 498 -3.36 -3.69 41.11
C ARG A 498 -2.21 -4.70 41.11
N ARG A 499 -2.52 -5.97 41.42
CA ARG A 499 -1.59 -7.08 41.24
C ARG A 499 -1.22 -7.18 39.76
N LEU A 500 0.08 -7.21 39.48
CA LEU A 500 0.62 -7.51 38.15
C LEU A 500 0.67 -9.03 37.99
N GLU A 501 -0.46 -9.64 37.62
CA GLU A 501 -0.56 -11.10 37.41
C GLU A 501 0.06 -11.55 36.09
N GLU A 502 0.49 -10.61 35.25
CA GLU A 502 1.19 -10.83 33.98
C GLU A 502 2.72 -10.99 34.12
N ASP A 503 3.29 -10.78 35.32
CA ASP A 503 4.74 -10.97 35.58
C ASP A 503 5.02 -12.17 36.51
N PRO A 504 5.50 -13.31 35.98
CA PRO A 504 5.81 -14.49 36.79
C PRO A 504 7.05 -14.32 37.69
N MET A 505 7.92 -13.32 37.46
CA MET A 505 9.12 -13.09 38.28
C MET A 505 8.78 -12.57 39.67
N LEU A 506 7.65 -11.85 39.84
CA LEU A 506 7.23 -11.29 41.12
C LEU A 506 6.97 -12.36 42.20
N GLN A 507 6.56 -13.57 41.81
CA GLN A 507 6.34 -14.67 42.77
C GLN A 507 7.66 -15.25 43.31
N PHE A 508 8.73 -15.25 42.50
CA PHE A 508 10.04 -15.75 42.91
C PHE A 508 10.69 -14.89 44.00
N ASN A 509 10.62 -13.57 43.86
CA ASN A 509 11.26 -12.63 44.79
C ASN A 509 10.65 -12.66 46.21
N LEU A 510 9.36 -12.98 46.34
CA LEU A 510 8.71 -13.12 47.65
C LEU A 510 9.13 -14.40 48.40
N TYR A 511 9.48 -15.47 47.68
CA TYR A 511 9.91 -16.73 48.30
C TYR A 511 11.31 -16.63 48.93
N LEU A 512 12.19 -15.78 48.38
CA LEU A 512 13.56 -15.59 48.89
C LEU A 512 13.64 -14.75 50.17
N LEU A 513 12.58 -14.00 50.53
CA LEU A 513 12.56 -13.13 51.71
C LEU A 513 11.94 -13.78 52.96
N ILE A 514 11.43 -15.01 52.88
CA ILE A 514 10.72 -15.67 53.98
C ILE A 514 11.19 -17.12 54.21
N SER A 515 12.51 -17.34 54.38
CA SER A 515 13.05 -18.46 55.20
C SER A 515 14.56 -18.42 55.42
N PRO A 516 15.03 -17.95 56.59
CA PRO A 516 16.34 -18.28 57.13
C PRO A 516 16.20 -19.16 58.40
N GLY A 517 16.36 -20.48 58.28
CA GLY A 517 16.60 -21.36 59.43
C GLY A 517 15.70 -22.60 59.58
N ALA A 518 15.94 -23.63 58.76
CA ALA A 518 15.69 -25.03 59.10
C ALA A 518 16.76 -25.89 58.42
N PHE A 519 17.44 -26.76 59.17
CA PHE A 519 18.65 -27.45 58.72
C PHE A 519 18.56 -28.96 58.98
N LEU A 520 18.64 -29.76 57.90
CA LEU A 520 18.82 -31.22 57.88
C LEU A 520 17.69 -32.10 58.46
N PRO A 521 17.69 -33.44 58.20
CA PRO A 521 18.42 -34.20 57.16
C PRO A 521 17.49 -34.98 56.20
N TYR A 522 18.10 -35.58 55.16
CA TYR A 522 17.49 -36.64 54.36
C TYR A 522 17.36 -37.97 55.14
N SER A 523 16.34 -38.75 54.81
CA SER A 523 16.34 -40.22 54.83
C SER A 523 15.52 -40.75 53.65
#